data_AF-A0A1G2ENR3-F1
#
_entry.id   AF-A0A1G2ENR3-F1
#
_cell.length_a   1.000
_cell.length_b   1.000
_cell.length_c   1.000
_cell.angle_alpha   90.00
_cell.angle_beta   90.00
_cell.angle_gamma   90.00
#
_symmetry.space_group_name_H-M   'P 1'
#
loop_
_entity.id
_entity.type
_entity.pdbx_description
1 polymer ?
#
loop_
_entity_poly.entity_id
_entity_poly.type
_entity_poly.pdbx_seq_one_letter_code
_entity_poly.pdbx_strand_id
1 'polypeptide(L)' 'MLHPIKLANAATVVFVAYFIVLLIIASIIPDLAVMTPGGFVSEEINWGYLILGLVISSVIVWILVYATVSLYNKML' A
#
# COMPACT_ATOMS: atom_id res chain seq x y z
N MET A 1 5.41 -26.07 2.47
CA MET A 1 4.63 -25.01 3.13
C MET A 1 5.29 -23.67 2.91
N LEU A 2 4.52 -22.66 2.50
CA LEU A 2 5.00 -21.27 2.37
C LEU A 2 5.16 -20.63 3.75
N HIS A 3 5.98 -19.58 3.89
CA HIS A 3 6.13 -18.85 5.16
C HIS A 3 5.23 -17.60 5.16
N PRO A 4 4.06 -17.59 5.84
CA PRO A 4 3.07 -16.52 5.72
C PRO A 4 3.61 -15.15 6.16
N ILE A 5 4.39 -15.12 7.25
CA ILE A 5 4.96 -13.88 7.79
C ILE A 5 5.98 -13.25 6.83
N LYS A 6 6.86 -14.06 6.23
CA LYS A 6 7.88 -13.56 5.30
C LYS A 6 7.25 -12.97 4.04
N LEU A 7 6.21 -13.63 3.52
CA LEU A 7 5.46 -13.16 2.35
C LEU A 7 4.67 -11.88 2.64
N ALA A 8 3.98 -11.81 3.78
CA ALA A 8 3.26 -10.61 4.19
C ALA A 8 4.19 -9.40 4.33
N ASN A 9 5.34 -9.58 5.00
CA ASN A 9 6.34 -8.51 5.12
C ASN A 9 6.86 -8.05 3.75
N ALA A 10 7.22 -9.00 2.87
CA ALA A 10 7.74 -8.68 1.54
C ALA A 10 6.70 -7.93 0.69
N ALA A 11 5.45 -8.37 0.68
CA ALA A 11 4.37 -7.72 -0.06
C ALA A 11 4.10 -6.29 0.45
N THR A 12 4.07 -6.09 1.77
CA THR A 12 3.89 -4.77 2.36
C THR A 12 5.05 -3.83 2.03
N VAL A 13 6.30 -4.30 2.03
CA VAL A 13 7.46 -3.47 1.65
C VAL A 13 7.37 -3.03 0.20
N VAL A 14 7.03 -3.94 -0.72
CA VAL A 14 6.85 -3.61 -2.14
C VAL A 14 5.72 -2.60 -2.33
N PHE A 15 4.59 -2.78 -1.62
CA PHE A 15 3.47 -1.85 -1.66
C PHE A 15 3.84 -0.44 -1.18
N VAL A 16 4.54 -0.33 -0.04
CA VAL A 16 5.00 0.95 0.50
C VAL A 16 5.98 1.62 -0.44
N ALA A 17 6.95 0.88 -1.01
CA ALA A 17 7.90 1.41 -1.97
C ALA A 17 7.19 1.96 -3.21
N TYR A 18 6.23 1.22 -3.76
CA TYR A 18 5.40 1.66 -4.89
C TYR A 18 4.65 2.96 -4.56
N PHE A 19 4.04 3.05 -3.38
CA PHE A 19 3.30 4.24 -2.98
C PHE A 19 4.20 5.47 -2.82
N ILE A 20 5.41 5.31 -2.26
CA ILE A 20 6.39 6.40 -2.16
C ILE A 20 6.79 6.90 -3.54
N VAL A 21 7.03 6.00 -4.51
CA VAL A 21 7.34 6.38 -5.89
C VAL A 21 6.20 7.18 -6.52
N LEU A 22 4.94 6.76 -6.32
CA LEU A 22 3.79 7.52 -6.79
C LEU A 22 3.70 8.92 -6.17
N LEU A 23 4.01 9.07 -4.88
CA LEU A 23 4.03 10.38 -4.24
C LEU A 23 5.11 11.31 -4.78
N ILE A 24 6.30 10.77 -5.07
CA ILE A 24 7.39 11.54 -5.69
C ILE A 24 6.97 11.98 -7.11
N ILE A 25 6.33 11.10 -7.88
CA ILE A 25 5.84 11.47 -9.21
C ILE A 25 4.77 12.56 -9.10
N ALA A 26 3.80 12.41 -8.19
CA ALA A 26 2.73 13.37 -7.97
C ALA A 26 3.25 14.76 -7.50
N SER A 27 4.38 14.82 -6.78
CA SER A 27 4.97 16.09 -6.37
C SER A 27 5.72 16.82 -7.50
N ILE A 28 6.22 16.08 -8.49
CA ILE A 28 6.92 16.63 -9.67
C ILE A 28 5.94 16.96 -10.79
N ILE A 29 4.93 16.11 -11.00
CA ILE A 29 3.93 16.20 -12.06
C ILE A 29 2.54 16.09 -11.42
N PRO A 30 1.98 17.21 -10.91
CA PRO A 30 0.70 17.22 -10.19
C PRO A 30 -0.48 16.68 -11.01
N ASP A 31 -0.43 16.80 -12.33
CA ASP A 31 -1.48 16.30 -13.23
C ASP A 31 -1.60 14.76 -13.22
N LEU A 32 -0.52 14.06 -12.86
CA LEU A 32 -0.53 12.60 -12.67
C LEU A 32 -1.05 12.18 -11.29
N ALA A 33 -1.19 13.13 -10.36
CA ALA A 33 -1.77 12.86 -9.05
C ALA A 33 -3.23 12.35 -9.18
N VAL A 34 -3.94 12.74 -10.25
CA VAL A 34 -5.30 12.28 -10.58
C VAL A 34 -5.37 10.76 -10.88
N MET A 35 -4.25 10.12 -11.22
CA MET A 35 -4.18 8.67 -11.44
C MET A 35 -3.98 7.85 -10.15
N THR A 36 -3.82 8.52 -9.01
CA THR A 36 -3.81 7.82 -7.72
C THR A 36 -5.25 7.48 -7.29
N PRO A 37 -5.49 6.28 -6.74
CA PRO A 37 -6.80 5.96 -6.18
C PRO A 37 -7.09 6.93 -5.04
N GLY A 38 -8.03 7.86 -5.25
CA GLY A 38 -8.41 8.85 -4.25
C GLY A 38 -8.63 10.26 -4.78
N GLY A 39 -8.20 10.58 -6.01
CA GLY A 39 -8.44 11.88 -6.67
C GLY A 39 -8.03 13.05 -5.80
N PHE A 40 -6.79 13.56 -5.96
CA PHE A 40 -6.36 14.76 -5.26
C PHE A 40 -7.11 15.99 -5.82
N VAL A 41 -8.35 16.17 -5.36
CA VAL A 41 -9.20 17.32 -5.69
C VAL A 41 -8.66 18.53 -4.92
N SER A 42 -7.78 19.29 -5.58
CA SER A 42 -7.57 20.75 -5.53
C SER A 42 -7.57 21.55 -4.21
N GLU A 43 -7.67 20.94 -3.03
CA GLU A 43 -7.53 21.59 -1.74
C GLU A 43 -6.35 20.95 -1.00
N GLU A 44 -5.47 21.78 -0.45
CA GLU A 44 -4.21 21.47 0.23
C GLU A 44 -4.04 20.00 0.64
N ILE A 45 -3.06 19.32 0.04
CA ILE A 45 -2.72 17.93 0.40
C ILE A 45 -2.39 17.88 1.89
N ASN A 46 -3.31 17.33 2.68
CA ASN A 46 -3.07 17.07 4.08
C ASN A 46 -2.21 15.82 4.22
N TRP A 47 -0.89 16.04 4.32
CA TRP A 47 0.12 15.00 4.49
C TRP A 47 -0.17 14.05 5.66
N GLY A 48 -0.87 14.52 6.72
CA GLY A 48 -1.26 13.69 7.85
C GLY A 48 -2.27 12.60 7.45
N TYR A 49 -3.33 12.95 6.72
CA TYR A 49 -4.31 11.98 6.23
C TYR A 49 -3.69 11.00 5.23
N LEU A 50 -2.76 11.48 4.41
CA LEU A 50 -2.09 10.66 3.42
C LEU A 50 -1.20 9.58 4.07
N ILE A 51 -0.38 9.98 5.05
CA ILE A 51 0.44 9.03 5.82
C ILE A 51 -0.44 8.04 6.59
N LEU A 52 -1.52 8.51 7.21
CA LEU A 52 -2.47 7.64 7.91
C LEU A 52 -3.10 6.61 6.97
N GLY A 53 -3.53 7.04 5.78
CA GLY A 53 -4.08 6.17 4.75
C GLY A 53 -3.08 5.12 4.26
N LEU A 54 -1.81 5.50 4.09
CA LEU A 54 -0.74 4.57 3.75
C LEU A 54 -0.53 3.52 4.85
N VAL A 55 -0.50 3.92 6.12
CA VAL A 55 -0.35 2.99 7.25
C VAL A 55 -1.50 2.00 7.30
N ILE A 56 -2.74 2.48 7.23
CA ILE A 56 -3.94 1.62 7.26
C ILE A 56 -3.91 0.64 6.08
N SER A 57 -3.64 1.13 4.86
CA SER A 57 -3.57 0.29 3.66
C SER A 57 -2.45 -0.77 3.76
N SER A 58 -1.30 -0.40 4.32
CA SER A 58 -0.17 -1.32 4.53
C SER A 58 -0.52 -2.45 5.49
N VAL A 59 -1.24 -2.15 6.57
CA VAL A 59 -1.75 -3.14 7.53
C VAL A 59 -2.76 -4.07 6.87
N ILE A 60 -3.69 -3.53 6.08
CA ILE A 60 -4.68 -4.32 5.34
C ILE A 60 -3.98 -5.29 4.37
N VAL A 61 -3.05 -4.81 3.55
CA VAL A 61 -2.26 -5.65 2.63
C VAL A 61 -1.53 -6.76 3.39
N TRP A 62 -0.90 -6.42 4.52
CA TRP A 62 -0.20 -7.41 5.34
C TRP A 62 -1.13 -8.52 5.84
N ILE A 63 -2.29 -8.14 6.40
CA ILE A 63 -3.27 -9.08 6.96
C ILE A 63 -3.83 -9.99 5.85
N LEU A 64 -4.17 -9.42 4.70
CA LEU A 64 -4.72 -10.19 3.57
C LEU A 64 -3.71 -11.22 3.08
N VAL A 65 -2.46 -10.81 2.82
CA VAL A 65 -1.40 -11.72 2.36
C VAL A 65 -1.12 -12.81 3.40
N TYR A 66 -1.03 -12.44 4.68
CA TYR A 66 -0.84 -13.42 5.76
C TYR A 66 -1.99 -14.44 5.80
N ALA A 67 -3.23 -13.98 5.78
CA ALA A 67 -4.42 -14.83 5.86
C ALA A 67 -4.51 -15.78 4.66
N THR A 68 -4.31 -15.26 3.44
CA THR A 68 -4.35 -16.06 2.21
C THR A 68 -3.30 -17.17 2.23
N VAL A 69 -2.05 -16.85 2.58
CA VAL A 69 -0.96 -17.85 2.61
C VAL A 69 -1.17 -18.87 3.75
N SER A 70 -1.68 -18.43 4.89
CA SER A 70 -2.02 -19.30 6.02
C SER A 70 -3.13 -20.28 5.66
N LEU A 71 -4.19 -19.82 4.99
CA LEU A 71 -5.27 -20.67 4.48
C LEU A 71 -4.79 -21.65 3.42
N TYR A 72 -3.98 -21.19 2.47
CA TYR A 72 -3.38 -22.04 1.43
C TYR A 72 -2.57 -23.20 2.04
N ASN A 73 -1.74 -22.91 3.04
CA ASN A 73 -0.96 -23.92 3.74
C ASN A 73 -1.81 -24.93 4.54
N LYS A 74 -3.05 -24.58 4.93
CA LYS A 74 -3.97 -25.50 5.63
C LYS A 74 -4.75 -26.40 4.68
N MET A 75 -4.86 -26.02 3.41
CA MET A 75 -5.57 -26.77 2.37
C MET A 75 -4.66 -27.76 1.64
N LEU A 76 -3.33 -27.62 1.78
CA LEU A 76 -2.31 -28.55 1.33
C LEU A 76 -1.93 -29.53 2.43
#